data_AF-V5GUI0-F1
#
_entry.id   AF-V5GUI0-F1
#
_cell.length_a   1.000
_cell.length_b   1.000
_cell.length_c   1.000
_cell.angle_alpha   90.00
_cell.angle_beta   90.00
_cell.angle_gamma   90.00
#
_symmetry.space_group_name_H-M   'P 1'
#
loop_
_entity.id
_entity.type
_entity.pdbx_description
1 polymer ?
#
loop_
_entity_poly.entity_id
_entity_poly.type
_entity_poly.pdbx_seq_one_letter_code
_entity_poly.pdbx_strand_id
1 'polypeptide(L)'
;HRSPPMVLSHKINLWAQAWAEKIAARDIMYHRPNNPYGENLYVFVSSPAAKGPKPIAVVSAWYNEIKYYNFRKGGFSGATGHFTQVVWKASIKLGCGWARSCRDKIYVVCNYSPPGNYRKKFKKNVLRAK
;
A
#
# COMPACT_ATOMS: atom_id res chain seq x y z
N HIS A 1 -13.42 -1.88 -10.23
CA HIS A 1 -13.05 -0.48 -9.91
C HIS A 1 -12.82 0.44 -11.12
N ARG A 2 -12.86 -0.01 -12.39
CA ARG A 2 -12.63 0.85 -13.59
C ARG A 2 -11.34 1.70 -13.51
N SER A 3 -10.34 1.16 -12.81
CA SER A 3 -9.00 1.72 -12.68
C SER A 3 -8.09 0.96 -13.65
N PRO A 4 -7.23 1.65 -14.41
CA PRO A 4 -6.31 1.00 -15.33
C PRO A 4 -5.31 0.12 -14.56
N PRO A 5 -4.71 -0.89 -15.22
CA PRO A 5 -3.60 -1.62 -14.64
C PRO A 5 -2.43 -0.67 -14.38
N MET A 6 -1.78 -0.83 -13.21
CA MET A 6 -0.55 -0.10 -12.90
C MET A 6 0.65 -0.78 -13.56
N VAL A 7 1.65 0.01 -13.94
CA VAL A 7 2.94 -0.45 -14.45
C VAL A 7 3.97 -0.41 -13.32
N LEU A 8 4.75 -1.48 -13.17
CA LEU A 8 5.85 -1.50 -12.21
C LEU A 8 6.95 -0.51 -12.61
N SER A 9 7.47 0.21 -11.63
CA SER A 9 8.54 1.18 -11.81
C SER A 9 9.75 0.81 -10.96
N HIS A 10 10.88 0.53 -11.62
CA HIS A 10 12.13 0.18 -10.93
C HIS A 10 12.56 1.28 -9.94
N LYS A 11 12.44 2.56 -10.32
CA LYS A 11 12.73 3.70 -9.43
C LYS A 11 11.85 3.69 -8.18
N ILE A 12 10.56 3.36 -8.30
CA ILE A 12 9.64 3.33 -7.17
C ILE A 12 9.89 2.08 -6.30
N ASN A 13 10.28 0.94 -6.90
CA ASN A 13 10.71 -0.25 -6.15
C ASN A 13 11.89 0.06 -5.23
N LEU A 14 12.95 0.68 -5.76
CA LEU A 14 14.11 1.07 -4.95
C LEU A 14 13.73 2.03 -3.82
N TRP A 15 12.82 2.98 -4.10
CA TRP A 15 12.32 3.91 -3.10
C TRP A 15 11.57 3.20 -1.97
N ALA A 16 10.66 2.28 -2.32
CA ALA A 16 9.89 1.49 -1.36
C ALA A 16 10.78 0.53 -0.55
N GLN A 17 11.73 -0.13 -1.22
CA GLN A 17 12.70 -1.05 -0.62
C GLN A 17 13.54 -0.36 0.46
N ALA A 18 14.10 0.81 0.15
CA ALA A 18 14.85 1.60 1.12
C ALA A 18 14.01 1.99 2.35
N TRP A 19 12.68 2.16 2.19
CA TRP A 19 11.82 2.40 3.36
C TRP A 19 11.59 1.14 4.17
N ALA A 20 11.31 0.03 3.49
CA ALA A 20 11.08 -1.26 4.13
C ALA A 20 12.27 -1.66 5.01
N GLU A 21 13.49 -1.53 4.49
CA GLU A 21 14.74 -1.75 5.24
C GLU A 21 14.85 -0.84 6.46
N LYS A 22 14.57 0.46 6.30
CA LYS A 22 14.64 1.43 7.40
C LYS A 22 13.64 1.14 8.52
N ILE A 23 12.41 0.77 8.20
CA ILE A 23 11.39 0.46 9.22
C ILE A 23 11.58 -0.92 9.84
N ALA A 24 12.10 -1.89 9.07
CA ALA A 24 12.47 -3.20 9.58
C ALA A 24 13.68 -3.14 10.52
N ALA A 25 14.71 -2.36 10.19
CA ALA A 25 15.88 -2.16 11.06
C ALA A 25 15.51 -1.53 12.41
N ARG A 26 14.44 -0.73 12.45
CA ARG A 26 13.90 -0.12 13.69
C ARG A 26 12.83 -0.97 14.37
N ASP A 27 12.33 -2.02 13.72
CA ASP A 27 11.18 -2.83 14.14
C ASP A 27 9.90 -2.01 14.46
N ILE A 28 9.70 -0.87 13.77
CA ILE A 28 8.56 0.04 13.99
C ILE A 28 7.95 0.43 12.63
N MET A 29 6.64 0.17 12.48
CA MET A 29 5.88 0.57 11.28
C MET A 29 5.43 2.02 11.38
N TYR A 30 5.80 2.83 10.39
CA TYR A 30 5.28 4.18 10.21
C TYR A 30 5.48 4.65 8.77
N HIS A 31 4.64 5.59 8.34
CA HIS A 31 4.70 6.16 7.00
C HIS A 31 5.96 7.00 6.79
N ARG A 32 6.48 6.99 5.56
CA ARG A 32 7.62 7.83 5.17
C ARG A 32 7.26 9.32 5.27
N PRO A 33 7.97 10.12 6.08
CA PRO A 33 7.80 11.56 6.08
C PRO A 33 8.17 12.14 4.72
N ASN A 34 7.39 13.13 4.24
CA ASN A 34 7.63 13.82 2.96
C ASN A 34 7.71 12.88 1.75
N ASN A 35 6.91 11.80 1.74
CA ASN A 35 6.89 10.86 0.62
C ASN A 35 6.21 11.50 -0.61
N PRO A 36 6.89 11.60 -1.78
CA PRO A 36 6.28 12.11 -3.00
C PRO A 36 5.28 11.12 -3.64
N TYR A 37 5.19 9.89 -3.12
CA TYR A 37 4.30 8.85 -3.59
C TYR A 37 3.17 8.57 -2.59
N GLY A 38 2.09 7.95 -3.07
CA GLY A 38 1.13 7.27 -2.18
C GLY A 38 1.83 6.10 -1.49
N GLU A 39 1.34 5.64 -0.34
CA GLU A 39 2.01 4.58 0.42
C GLU A 39 1.01 3.68 1.15
N ASN A 40 1.19 2.38 0.96
CA ASN A 40 0.59 1.35 1.80
C ASN A 40 1.69 0.59 2.53
N LEU A 41 1.44 0.29 3.80
CA LEU A 41 2.33 -0.49 4.66
C LEU A 41 1.63 -1.78 5.08
N TYR A 42 2.42 -2.83 5.30
CA TYR A 42 1.93 -4.09 5.85
C TYR A 42 3.02 -4.72 6.72
N VAL A 43 2.60 -5.36 7.82
CA VAL A 43 3.50 -6.11 8.69
C VAL A 43 2.95 -7.52 8.86
N PHE A 44 3.84 -8.48 8.77
CA PHE A 44 3.56 -9.88 9.04
C PHE A 44 4.54 -10.38 10.09
N VAL A 45 4.04 -10.97 11.17
CA VAL A 45 4.89 -11.71 12.11
C VAL A 45 5.17 -13.07 11.48
N SER A 46 6.45 -13.35 11.23
CA SER A 46 6.91 -14.59 10.61
C SER A 46 7.62 -15.47 11.64
N SER A 47 7.76 -16.77 11.32
CA SER A 47 8.75 -17.62 12.00
C SER A 47 10.10 -17.52 11.27
N PRO A 48 11.25 -17.76 11.94
CA PRO A 48 12.59 -17.70 11.32
C PRO A 48 12.70 -18.38 9.95
N ALA A 49 12.09 -19.56 9.80
CA ALA A 49 12.13 -20.37 8.57
C ALA A 49 11.14 -19.92 7.47
N ALA A 50 10.18 -19.05 7.77
CA ALA A 50 9.18 -18.63 6.80
C ALA A 50 9.76 -17.62 5.79
N LYS A 51 9.41 -17.81 4.51
CA LYS A 51 9.78 -16.92 3.39
C LYS A 51 9.01 -15.60 3.37
N GLY A 52 8.00 -15.46 4.22
CA GLY A 52 7.10 -14.31 4.30
C GLY A 52 5.76 -14.48 3.58
N PRO A 53 4.88 -13.46 3.67
CA PRO A 53 3.56 -13.52 3.06
C PRO A 53 3.67 -13.50 1.54
N LYS A 54 2.82 -14.28 0.85
CA LYS A 54 2.69 -14.17 -0.61
C LYS A 54 2.23 -12.74 -0.96
N PRO A 55 2.71 -12.10 -2.05
CA PRO A 55 2.28 -10.76 -2.44
C PRO A 55 0.76 -10.61 -2.54
N ILE A 56 0.06 -11.65 -3.01
CA ILE A 56 -1.40 -11.64 -3.09
C ILE A 56 -2.08 -11.52 -1.72
N ALA A 57 -1.51 -12.10 -0.66
CA ALA A 57 -2.07 -12.00 0.68
C ALA A 57 -2.00 -10.56 1.21
N VAL A 58 -0.88 -9.87 0.94
CA VAL A 58 -0.68 -8.46 1.31
C VAL A 58 -1.68 -7.57 0.59
N VAL A 59 -1.80 -7.71 -0.74
CA VAL A 59 -2.73 -6.90 -1.53
C VAL A 59 -4.18 -7.21 -1.18
N SER A 60 -4.54 -8.47 -0.93
CA SER A 60 -5.87 -8.85 -0.47
C SER A 60 -6.21 -8.25 0.89
N ALA A 61 -5.26 -8.19 1.83
CA ALA A 61 -5.48 -7.54 3.12
C ALA A 61 -5.82 -6.06 2.97
N TRP A 62 -5.08 -5.33 2.13
CA TRP A 62 -5.39 -3.93 1.81
C TRP A 62 -6.72 -3.77 1.07
N TYR A 63 -6.99 -4.64 0.10
CA TYR A 63 -8.22 -4.58 -0.69
C TYR A 63 -9.47 -4.87 0.15
N ASN A 64 -9.37 -5.79 1.12
CA ASN A 64 -10.48 -6.20 1.97
C ASN A 64 -11.06 -5.08 2.84
N GLU A 65 -10.36 -3.96 2.99
CA GLU A 65 -10.92 -2.73 3.57
C GLU A 65 -12.13 -2.17 2.79
N ILE A 66 -12.35 -2.62 1.55
CA ILE A 66 -13.55 -2.32 0.75
C ILE A 66 -14.85 -2.53 1.52
N LYS A 67 -14.89 -3.52 2.44
CA LYS A 67 -16.06 -3.82 3.27
C LYS A 67 -16.46 -2.67 4.21
N TYR A 68 -15.53 -1.76 4.50
CA TYR A 68 -15.77 -0.57 5.31
C TYR A 68 -15.97 0.70 4.47
N TYR A 69 -15.85 0.61 3.14
CA TYR A 69 -15.89 1.79 2.27
C TYR A 69 -17.31 2.19 1.86
N ASN A 70 -17.72 3.40 2.27
CA ASN A 70 -18.98 3.99 1.82
C ASN A 70 -18.81 4.70 0.47
N PHE A 71 -19.15 4.02 -0.62
CA PHE A 71 -19.09 4.58 -1.99
C PHE A 71 -20.01 5.79 -2.23
N ARG A 72 -21.09 5.98 -1.46
CA ARG A 72 -21.99 7.15 -1.62
C ARG A 72 -21.36 8.41 -1.04
N LYS A 73 -20.80 8.30 0.16
CA LYS A 73 -20.09 9.40 0.84
C LYS A 73 -18.76 9.68 0.17
N GLY A 74 -17.98 8.63 -0.07
CA GLY A 74 -16.56 8.71 -0.41
C GLY A 74 -15.74 9.36 0.70
N GLY A 75 -14.43 9.48 0.49
CA GLY A 75 -13.52 10.12 1.45
C GLY A 75 -12.52 9.16 2.07
N PHE A 76 -11.66 9.72 2.91
CA PHE A 76 -10.62 8.99 3.64
C PHE A 76 -11.15 8.51 4.99
N SER A 77 -10.73 7.32 5.40
CA SER A 77 -10.75 6.88 6.79
C SER A 77 -9.54 5.97 7.04
N GLY A 78 -9.08 5.89 8.30
CA GLY A 78 -8.00 4.98 8.68
C GLY A 78 -8.31 3.51 8.37
N ALA A 79 -9.59 3.13 8.29
CA ALA A 79 -10.04 1.77 7.98
C ALA A 79 -10.18 1.48 6.47
N THR A 80 -9.98 2.47 5.59
CA THR A 80 -10.17 2.33 4.13
C THR A 80 -9.04 2.90 3.28
N GLY A 81 -8.01 3.47 3.94
CA GLY A 81 -6.91 4.17 3.27
C GLY A 81 -6.13 3.27 2.31
N HIS A 82 -5.89 2.01 2.69
CA HIS A 82 -5.14 1.10 1.85
C HIS A 82 -5.96 0.66 0.63
N PHE A 83 -7.23 0.28 0.83
CA PHE A 83 -8.12 -0.08 -0.28
C PHE A 83 -8.24 1.08 -1.28
N THR A 84 -8.53 2.27 -0.77
CA THR A 84 -8.73 3.46 -1.63
C THR A 84 -7.49 3.79 -2.45
N GLN A 85 -6.29 3.57 -1.92
CA GLN A 85 -5.03 3.71 -2.65
C GLN A 85 -4.81 2.60 -3.69
N VAL A 86 -5.12 1.33 -3.36
CA VAL A 86 -4.99 0.17 -4.28
C VAL A 86 -5.81 0.38 -5.54
N VAL A 87 -7.04 0.91 -5.40
CA VAL A 87 -7.96 1.09 -6.52
C VAL A 87 -7.98 2.50 -7.09
N TRP A 88 -7.08 3.37 -6.65
CA TRP A 88 -7.09 4.79 -7.03
C TRP A 88 -6.87 4.96 -8.53
N LYS A 89 -7.92 5.37 -9.27
CA LYS A 89 -7.92 5.43 -10.74
C LYS A 89 -6.74 6.18 -11.36
N ALA A 90 -6.29 7.29 -10.74
CA ALA A 90 -5.20 8.08 -11.27
C ALA A 90 -3.82 7.46 -11.04
N SER A 91 -3.67 6.52 -10.09
CA SER A 91 -2.39 5.85 -9.82
C SER A 91 -2.09 4.86 -10.95
N ILE A 92 -1.02 5.09 -11.69
CA ILE A 92 -0.66 4.29 -12.87
C ILE A 92 0.71 3.62 -12.76
N LYS A 93 1.53 4.02 -11.79
CA LYS A 93 2.80 3.37 -11.48
C LYS A 93 2.79 2.84 -10.05
N LEU A 94 3.38 1.67 -9.89
CA LEU A 94 3.55 1.00 -8.60
C LEU A 94 5.03 0.66 -8.41
N GLY A 95 5.49 0.70 -7.18
CA GLY A 95 6.68 -0.03 -6.80
C GLY A 95 6.61 -0.49 -5.36
N CYS A 96 7.17 -1.64 -5.07
CA CYS A 96 7.11 -2.25 -3.75
C CYS A 96 8.48 -2.75 -3.31
N GLY A 97 8.66 -2.82 -2.01
CA GLY A 97 9.83 -3.39 -1.37
C GLY A 97 9.45 -4.01 -0.04
N TRP A 98 10.32 -4.87 0.47
CA TRP A 98 10.10 -5.55 1.74
C TRP A 98 11.41 -5.84 2.45
N ALA A 99 11.36 -5.92 3.78
CA ALA A 99 12.51 -6.30 4.59
C ALA A 99 12.07 -7.04 5.84
N ARG A 100 12.95 -7.91 6.35
CA ARG A 100 12.77 -8.67 7.58
C ARG A 100 13.49 -7.95 8.72
N SER A 101 12.84 -7.80 9.88
CA SER A 101 13.46 -7.26 11.09
C SER A 101 14.20 -8.34 11.87
N CYS A 102 14.98 -7.92 12.87
CA CYS A 102 15.66 -8.81 13.81
C CYS A 102 14.71 -9.65 14.68
N ARG A 103 13.40 -9.35 14.67
CA ARG A 103 12.35 -10.09 15.39
C ARG A 103 11.43 -10.86 14.45
N ASP A 104 11.95 -11.23 13.27
CA ASP A 104 11.23 -12.02 12.26
C ASP A 104 9.93 -11.39 11.74
N LYS A 105 9.75 -10.08 11.92
CA LYS A 105 8.66 -9.36 11.28
C LYS A 105 9.06 -8.98 9.87
N ILE A 106 8.14 -9.13 8.93
CA ILE A 106 8.32 -8.71 7.55
C ILE A 106 7.50 -7.45 7.31
N TYR A 107 8.20 -6.38 6.94
CA TYR A 107 7.63 -5.09 6.60
C TYR A 107 7.55 -4.98 5.10
N VAL A 108 6.36 -4.74 4.56
CA VAL A 108 6.13 -4.49 3.14
C VAL A 108 5.71 -3.05 2.96
N VAL A 109 6.31 -2.39 1.97
CA VAL A 109 6.01 -1.02 1.57
C VAL A 109 5.67 -1.04 0.09
N CYS A 110 4.52 -0.48 -0.29
CA CYS A 110 4.18 -0.23 -1.68
C CYS A 110 3.92 1.26 -1.88
N ASN A 111 4.56 1.83 -2.89
CA ASN A 111 4.43 3.22 -3.28
C ASN A 111 3.72 3.37 -4.64
N TYR A 112 2.86 4.39 -4.72
CA TYR A 112 1.94 4.62 -5.85
C TYR A 112 2.18 5.99 -6.48
N SER A 113 2.21 6.06 -7.81
CA SER A 113 2.39 7.32 -8.53
C SER A 113 1.38 7.48 -9.68
N PRO A 114 0.72 8.65 -9.79
CA PRO A 114 0.58 9.70 -8.78
C PRO A 114 0.01 9.21 -7.43
N PRO A 115 0.28 9.91 -6.32
CA PRO A 115 -0.31 9.61 -5.01
C PRO A 115 -1.84 9.59 -5.02
N GLY A 116 -2.41 8.68 -4.24
CA GLY A 116 -3.84 8.57 -4.02
C GLY A 116 -4.33 9.36 -2.82
N ASN A 117 -5.56 9.08 -2.39
CA ASN A 117 -6.17 9.55 -1.15
C ASN A 117 -6.25 11.08 -0.97
N TYR A 118 -6.16 11.83 -2.07
CA TYR A 118 -6.38 13.28 -2.05
C TYR A 118 -7.83 13.63 -1.69
N ARG A 119 -7.98 14.54 -0.71
CA ARG A 119 -9.26 15.09 -0.30
C ARG A 119 -10.05 15.63 -1.50
N LYS A 120 -11.37 15.42 -1.49
CA LYS A 120 -12.30 15.79 -2.58
C LYS A 120 -12.13 15.03 -3.91
N LYS A 121 -11.12 14.15 -4.06
CA LYS A 121 -10.90 13.37 -5.30
C LYS A 121 -11.42 11.92 -5.26
N PHE A 122 -11.93 11.46 -4.13
CA PHE A 122 -12.36 10.06 -3.92
C PHE A 122 -13.44 9.59 -4.91
N LYS A 123 -14.54 10.33 -5.09
CA LYS A 123 -15.64 9.91 -5.98
C LYS A 123 -15.21 9.71 -7.45
N LYS A 124 -14.16 10.41 -7.88
CA LYS A 124 -13.60 10.28 -9.24
C LYS A 124 -12.61 9.11 -9.37
N ASN A 125 -12.02 8.65 -8.26
CA ASN A 125 -10.92 7.70 -8.26
C ASN A 125 -11.23 6.35 -7.63
N VAL A 126 -12.23 6.26 -6.76
CA VAL A 126 -12.63 5.04 -6.06
C VAL A 126 -14.04 4.66 -6.51
N LEU A 127 -14.09 3.90 -7.61
CA LEU A 127 -15.35 3.52 -8.25
C LEU A 127 -15.75 2.11 -7.79
N ARG A 128 -17.05 1.78 -7.84
CA ARG A 128 -17.54 0.44 -7.46
C ARG A 128 -16.89 -0.66 -8.31
N ALA A 129 -16.82 -1.87 -7.75
CA ALA A 129 -16.57 -3.07 -8.55
C ALA A 129 -17.66 -3.20 -9.64
N LYS A 130 -17.29 -3.82 -10.77
CA LYS A 130 -18.29 -4.19 -11.78
C LYS A 130 -18.95 -5.46 -11.31
#